data_AF-A0A255Z7T3-F1
#
_entry.id   AF-A0A255Z7T3-F1
#
_cell.length_a   1.000
_cell.length_b   1.000
_cell.length_c   1.000
_cell.angle_alpha   90.00
_cell.angle_beta   90.00
_cell.angle_gamma   90.00
#
_symmetry.space_group_name_H-M   'P 1'
#
loop_
_entity.id
_entity.type
_entity.pdbx_description
1 polymer ?
#
loop_
_entity_poly.entity_id
_entity_poly.type
_entity_poly.pdbx_seq_one_letter_code
_entity_poly.pdbx_strand_id
1 'polypeptide(L)'
;MRLELNWQTCPGSLTLDNRDWCGIAVRPEATMCAVLDGSSSARGSGELAKELAQRLADWFAGAGLPVTPTMFNEQMRAWHPALRREFPFAAASLIVVVVTEPNHPVMALHAGDCIAGYRSAGEEIEWCTQPHTLANSLADVPIPQLAASPMRNRITRCFRWREFEPLEHAELLCTGHVGLVLATDGFWAGLSDADQFRMLAGEAQTGPPNQDDCSVLGIRFTDATGSAPLFRGTWENLYVVPREAMQPAVG
;
A
#
# COMPACT_ATOMS: atom_id res chain seq x y z
N MET A 1 6.52 -1.03 21.39
CA MET A 1 7.05 -0.95 20.02
C MET A 1 6.59 0.36 19.43
N ARG A 2 7.51 1.08 18.78
CA ARG A 2 7.19 2.24 17.95
C ARG A 2 7.43 1.86 16.49
N LEU A 3 6.57 2.33 15.59
CA LEU A 3 6.79 2.16 14.15
C LEU A 3 7.65 3.31 13.61
N GLU A 4 8.58 3.00 12.71
CA GLU A 4 9.11 4.02 11.80
C GLU A 4 8.53 3.77 10.41
N LEU A 5 7.91 4.80 9.85
CA LEU A 5 7.24 4.78 8.56
C LEU A 5 8.07 5.64 7.61
N ASN A 6 8.58 5.02 6.54
CA ASN A 6 9.39 5.68 5.52
C ASN A 6 8.69 5.61 4.17
N TRP A 7 8.03 6.69 3.76
CA TRP A 7 7.37 6.77 2.46
C TRP A 7 8.31 7.37 1.43
N GLN A 8 8.51 6.64 0.33
CA GLN A 8 9.35 7.06 -0.78
C GLN A 8 8.54 6.89 -2.05
N THR A 9 8.48 7.94 -2.85
CA THR A 9 7.73 7.95 -4.10
C THR A 9 8.49 8.76 -5.13
N CYS A 10 8.51 8.26 -6.36
CA CYS A 10 9.12 8.92 -7.50
C CYS A 10 8.13 8.86 -8.67
N PRO A 11 7.82 10.00 -9.31
CA PRO A 11 7.05 9.98 -10.54
C PRO A 11 7.80 9.22 -11.63
N GLY A 12 7.06 8.40 -12.37
CA GLY A 12 7.50 7.78 -13.60
C GLY A 12 7.48 8.75 -14.78
N SER A 13 7.57 8.19 -15.98
CA SER A 13 7.46 8.94 -17.25
C SER A 13 6.33 8.43 -18.15
N LEU A 14 5.57 7.42 -17.72
CA LEU A 14 4.39 6.93 -18.44
C LEU A 14 3.20 7.89 -18.35
N THR A 15 3.11 8.63 -17.24
CA THR A 15 2.07 9.61 -16.94
C THR A 15 2.69 11.00 -16.72
N LEU A 16 1.86 12.04 -16.72
CA LEU A 16 2.31 13.41 -16.41
C LEU A 16 2.30 13.68 -14.89
N ASP A 17 1.69 12.78 -14.14
CA ASP A 17 1.32 12.88 -12.74
C ASP A 17 1.68 11.59 -12.03
N ASN A 18 2.14 11.68 -10.78
CA ASN A 18 2.35 10.51 -9.93
C ASN A 18 1.01 10.02 -9.39
N ARG A 19 0.62 8.81 -9.76
CA ARG A 19 -0.65 8.16 -9.41
C ARG A 19 -0.56 7.23 -8.22
N ASP A 20 0.63 7.03 -7.68
CA ASP A 20 0.82 6.28 -6.44
C ASP A 20 0.47 7.16 -5.23
N TRP A 21 -0.24 6.60 -4.25
CA TRP A 21 -0.62 7.30 -3.02
C TRP A 21 -0.43 6.44 -1.79
N CYS A 22 -0.10 7.09 -0.68
CA CYS A 22 -0.03 6.47 0.63
C CYS A 22 -1.03 7.10 1.60
N GLY A 23 -1.80 6.26 2.31
CA GLY A 23 -2.72 6.66 3.37
C GLY A 23 -2.31 6.05 4.70
N ILE A 24 -2.17 6.86 5.76
CA ILE A 24 -1.77 6.40 7.09
C ILE A 24 -2.73 6.95 8.13
N ALA A 25 -3.19 6.09 9.02
CA ALA A 25 -4.00 6.47 10.18
C ALA A 25 -3.40 5.89 11.46
N VAL A 26 -3.15 6.77 12.43
CA VAL A 26 -2.46 6.42 13.68
C VAL A 26 -3.42 6.50 14.86
N ARG A 27 -3.59 5.39 15.56
CA ARG A 27 -4.37 5.27 16.80
C ARG A 27 -3.47 4.76 17.93
N PRO A 28 -3.88 4.95 19.20
CA PRO A 28 -3.09 4.44 20.32
C PRO A 28 -2.88 2.92 20.27
N GLU A 29 -3.86 2.17 19.78
CA GLU A 29 -3.88 0.70 19.78
C GLU A 29 -3.60 0.08 18.40
N ALA A 30 -3.52 0.89 17.34
CA ALA A 30 -3.31 0.39 15.98
C ALA A 30 -2.81 1.47 15.02
N THR A 31 -2.03 1.07 14.02
CA THR A 31 -1.68 1.91 12.87
C THR A 31 -2.11 1.20 11.60
N MET A 32 -2.90 1.89 10.77
CA MET A 32 -3.21 1.45 9.41
C MET A 32 -2.30 2.17 8.43
N CYS A 33 -1.72 1.42 7.50
CA CYS A 33 -0.98 1.95 6.36
C CYS A 33 -1.56 1.36 5.07
N ALA A 34 -1.76 2.20 4.07
CA ALA A 34 -2.23 1.82 2.74
C ALA A 34 -1.26 2.37 1.69
N VAL A 35 -0.93 1.55 0.70
CA VAL A 35 -0.24 1.96 -0.53
C VAL A 35 -1.17 1.62 -1.69
N LEU A 36 -1.35 2.59 -2.58
CA LEU A 36 -2.24 2.51 -3.72
C LEU A 36 -1.50 2.95 -4.98
N ASP A 37 -1.87 2.34 -6.09
CA ASP A 37 -1.33 2.59 -7.43
C ASP A 37 -2.50 2.80 -8.38
N GLY A 38 -2.62 4.01 -8.91
CA GLY A 38 -3.63 4.36 -9.89
C GLY A 38 -3.19 4.01 -11.31
N SER A 39 -3.94 3.14 -11.99
CA SER A 39 -3.58 2.66 -13.34
C SER A 39 -3.17 3.77 -14.32
N SER A 40 -1.98 3.63 -14.89
CA SER A 40 -1.45 4.49 -15.95
C SER A 40 -2.32 4.49 -17.22
N SER A 41 -3.09 3.42 -17.46
CA SER A 41 -3.93 3.24 -18.65
C SER A 41 -5.30 3.93 -18.60
N ALA A 42 -5.75 4.38 -17.43
CA ALA A 42 -7.09 4.94 -17.24
C ALA A 42 -7.03 6.34 -16.62
N ARG A 43 -7.74 7.28 -17.25
CA ARG A 43 -7.87 8.66 -16.74
C ARG A 43 -8.60 8.65 -15.38
N GLY A 44 -8.15 9.51 -14.46
CA GLY A 44 -8.78 9.63 -13.14
C GLY A 44 -8.28 8.61 -12.12
N SER A 45 -7.35 7.73 -12.49
CA SER A 45 -6.87 6.67 -11.60
C SER A 45 -5.98 7.19 -10.47
N GLY A 46 -5.18 8.23 -10.71
CA GLY A 46 -4.40 8.89 -9.66
C GLY A 46 -5.30 9.58 -8.64
N GLU A 47 -6.35 10.27 -9.10
CA GLU A 47 -7.34 10.89 -8.23
C GLU A 47 -8.17 9.84 -7.46
N LEU A 48 -8.50 8.71 -8.09
CA LEU A 48 -9.12 7.58 -7.41
C LEU A 48 -8.21 7.00 -6.31
N ALA A 49 -6.92 6.79 -6.60
CA ALA A 49 -5.95 6.28 -5.63
C ALA A 49 -5.82 7.24 -4.43
N LYS A 50 -5.74 8.55 -4.70
CA LYS A 50 -5.78 9.59 -3.68
C LYS A 50 -7.03 9.52 -2.81
N GLU A 51 -8.21 9.50 -3.42
CA GLU A 51 -9.49 9.51 -2.72
C GLU A 51 -9.63 8.26 -1.83
N LEU A 52 -9.21 7.10 -2.33
CA LEU A 52 -9.19 5.85 -1.55
C LEU A 52 -8.20 5.93 -0.38
N ALA A 53 -6.99 6.48 -0.58
CA ALA A 53 -6.01 6.68 0.49
C ALA A 53 -6.59 7.52 1.64
N GLN A 54 -7.26 8.62 1.28
CA GLN A 54 -7.88 9.54 2.23
C GLN A 54 -9.05 8.90 2.97
N ARG A 55 -10.00 8.30 2.24
CA ARG A 55 -11.17 7.63 2.84
C ARG A 55 -10.78 6.48 3.77
N LEU A 56 -9.82 5.65 3.37
CA LEU A 56 -9.35 4.53 4.20
C LEU A 56 -8.76 5.04 5.51
N ALA A 57 -7.89 6.05 5.45
CA ALA A 57 -7.27 6.60 6.64
C ALA A 57 -8.30 7.29 7.57
N ASP A 58 -9.19 8.13 7.02
CA ASP A 58 -10.23 8.82 7.79
C ASP A 58 -11.20 7.84 8.44
N TRP A 59 -11.66 6.83 7.68
CA TRP A 59 -12.54 5.80 8.20
C TRP A 59 -11.88 4.99 9.32
N PHE A 60 -10.63 4.55 9.11
CA PHE A 60 -9.93 3.75 10.11
C PHE A 60 -9.71 4.55 11.41
N ALA A 61 -9.44 5.85 11.30
CA ALA A 61 -9.34 6.74 12.45
C ALA A 61 -10.67 6.83 13.23
N GLY A 62 -11.81 6.87 12.54
CA GLY A 62 -13.14 6.92 13.17
C GLY A 62 -13.74 5.57 13.58
N ALA A 63 -13.19 4.44 13.11
CA ALA A 63 -13.80 3.12 13.30
C ALA A 63 -13.71 2.60 14.75
N GLY A 64 -14.66 1.78 15.18
CA GLY A 64 -14.52 0.97 16.39
C GLY A 64 -13.41 -0.10 16.22
N LEU A 65 -12.62 -0.35 17.26
CA LEU A 65 -11.64 -1.45 17.28
C LEU A 65 -12.23 -2.69 18.00
N PRO A 66 -11.80 -3.91 17.61
CA PRO A 66 -10.87 -4.21 16.52
C PRO A 66 -11.53 -4.07 15.14
N VAL A 67 -10.79 -3.57 14.16
CA VAL A 67 -11.24 -3.57 12.75
C VAL A 67 -10.95 -4.95 12.15
N THR A 68 -11.92 -5.49 11.41
CA THR A 68 -11.82 -6.82 10.78
C THR A 68 -11.74 -6.72 9.25
N PRO A 69 -11.30 -7.78 8.54
CA PRO A 69 -11.29 -7.79 7.09
C PRO A 69 -12.68 -7.59 6.48
N THR A 70 -13.72 -8.09 7.15
CA THR A 70 -15.13 -7.92 6.75
C THR A 70 -15.53 -6.45 6.78
N MET A 71 -15.16 -5.72 7.85
CA MET A 71 -15.46 -4.30 7.97
C MET A 71 -14.82 -3.46 6.85
N PHE A 72 -13.57 -3.76 6.48
CA PHE A 72 -12.93 -3.12 5.32
C PHE A 72 -13.71 -3.38 4.03
N ASN A 73 -14.08 -4.63 3.77
CA ASN A 73 -14.80 -5.01 2.57
C ASN A 73 -16.22 -4.41 2.50
N GLU A 74 -16.93 -4.35 3.63
CA GLU A 74 -18.23 -3.69 3.73
C GLU A 74 -18.11 -2.18 3.46
N GLN A 75 -17.09 -1.54 4.04
CA GLN A 75 -16.87 -0.12 3.85
C GLN A 75 -16.49 0.21 2.39
N MET A 76 -15.57 -0.56 1.80
CA MET A 76 -15.16 -0.41 0.40
C MET A 76 -16.35 -0.63 -0.54
N ARG A 77 -17.20 -1.63 -0.25
CA ARG A 77 -18.45 -1.87 -0.99
C ARG A 77 -19.43 -0.71 -0.87
N ALA A 78 -19.52 -0.08 0.30
CA ALA A 78 -20.40 1.07 0.52
C ALA A 78 -19.94 2.31 -0.26
N TRP A 79 -18.62 2.55 -0.38
CA TRP A 79 -18.08 3.66 -1.17
C TRP A 79 -18.14 3.42 -2.68
N HIS A 80 -18.12 2.17 -3.11
CA HIS A 80 -17.96 1.78 -4.51
C HIS A 80 -18.94 2.46 -5.49
N PRO A 81 -20.28 2.54 -5.22
CA PRO A 81 -21.21 3.20 -6.13
C PRO A 81 -20.93 4.70 -6.35
N ALA A 82 -20.47 5.41 -5.31
CA ALA A 82 -20.12 6.81 -5.42
C ALA A 82 -18.82 6.99 -6.20
N LEU A 83 -17.78 6.23 -5.84
CA LEU A 83 -16.46 6.32 -6.46
C LEU A 83 -16.49 5.96 -7.95
N ARG A 84 -17.24 4.92 -8.36
CA ARG A 84 -17.35 4.57 -9.79
C ARG A 84 -18.06 5.64 -10.63
N ARG A 85 -18.90 6.48 -10.01
CA ARG A 85 -19.62 7.57 -10.69
C ARG A 85 -18.73 8.80 -10.83
N GLU A 86 -17.92 9.07 -9.80
CA GLU A 86 -16.98 10.18 -9.76
C GLU A 86 -15.76 9.94 -10.63
N PHE A 87 -15.24 8.70 -10.64
CA PHE A 87 -14.07 8.27 -11.39
C PHE A 87 -14.45 7.18 -12.40
N PRO A 88 -15.20 7.51 -13.47
CA PRO A 88 -15.56 6.53 -14.49
C PRO A 88 -14.31 6.01 -15.19
N PHE A 89 -14.25 4.71 -15.44
CA PHE A 89 -13.13 4.01 -16.09
C PHE A 89 -11.84 3.88 -15.27
N ALA A 90 -11.69 4.64 -14.19
CA ALA A 90 -10.53 4.56 -13.30
C ALA A 90 -10.42 3.19 -12.63
N ALA A 91 -9.17 2.83 -12.32
CA ALA A 91 -8.83 1.62 -11.60
C ALA A 91 -7.60 1.86 -10.73
N ALA A 92 -7.57 1.24 -9.55
CA ALA A 92 -6.44 1.32 -8.65
C ALA A 92 -6.15 -0.05 -8.00
N SER A 93 -4.86 -0.37 -7.91
CA SER A 93 -4.34 -1.42 -7.05
C SER A 93 -4.13 -0.87 -5.64
N LEU A 94 -4.21 -1.73 -4.63
CA LEU A 94 -3.99 -1.35 -3.24
C LEU A 94 -3.51 -2.52 -2.38
N ILE A 95 -2.70 -2.18 -1.37
CA ILE A 95 -2.36 -3.02 -0.22
C ILE A 95 -2.59 -2.18 1.04
N VAL A 96 -3.29 -2.73 2.02
CA VAL A 96 -3.56 -2.14 3.32
C VAL A 96 -3.02 -3.09 4.38
N VAL A 97 -2.29 -2.56 5.37
CA VAL A 97 -1.89 -3.31 6.56
C VAL A 97 -2.35 -2.61 7.82
N VAL A 98 -2.74 -3.39 8.82
CA VAL A 98 -3.10 -2.90 10.16
C VAL A 98 -2.21 -3.57 11.18
N VAL A 99 -1.40 -2.76 11.85
CA VAL A 99 -0.48 -3.18 12.91
C VAL A 99 -1.08 -2.78 14.25
N THR A 100 -1.44 -3.75 15.08
CA THR A 100 -2.08 -3.52 16.40
C THR A 100 -1.08 -3.64 17.55
N GLU A 101 -0.36 -4.76 17.63
CA GLU A 101 0.53 -5.07 18.74
C GLU A 101 1.84 -5.73 18.29
N PRO A 102 2.92 -5.63 19.09
CA PRO A 102 4.14 -6.38 18.84
C PRO A 102 3.85 -7.89 18.86
N ASN A 103 4.41 -8.64 17.91
CA ASN A 103 4.28 -10.10 17.79
C ASN A 103 2.86 -10.64 17.49
N HIS A 104 1.89 -9.78 17.22
CA HIS A 104 0.61 -10.20 16.63
C HIS A 104 0.72 -10.26 15.10
N PRO A 105 -0.02 -11.19 14.44
CA PRO A 105 -0.12 -11.17 12.99
C PRO A 105 -0.61 -9.81 12.51
N VAL A 106 0.09 -9.25 11.51
CA VAL A 106 -0.34 -8.02 10.86
C VAL A 106 -1.44 -8.38 9.86
N MET A 107 -2.61 -7.78 10.00
CA MET A 107 -3.69 -7.98 9.03
C MET A 107 -3.33 -7.24 7.74
N ALA A 108 -3.35 -7.94 6.61
CA ALA A 108 -3.14 -7.38 5.29
C ALA A 108 -4.39 -7.59 4.41
N LEU A 109 -4.75 -6.57 3.63
CA LEU A 109 -5.79 -6.64 2.62
C LEU A 109 -5.28 -6.07 1.30
N HIS A 110 -5.44 -6.77 0.18
CA HIS A 110 -4.99 -6.25 -1.12
C HIS A 110 -5.91 -6.58 -2.28
N ALA A 111 -5.80 -5.75 -3.32
CA ALA A 111 -6.31 -6.04 -4.65
C ALA A 111 -5.40 -5.38 -5.68
N GLY A 112 -5.01 -6.11 -6.72
CA GLY A 112 -4.13 -5.62 -7.76
C GLY A 112 -2.72 -6.11 -7.56
N ASP A 113 -1.75 -5.29 -7.93
CA ASP A 113 -0.32 -5.57 -7.96
C ASP A 113 0.50 -4.78 -6.94
N CYS A 114 -0.15 -4.03 -6.04
CA CYS A 114 0.51 -3.61 -4.82
C CYS A 114 0.70 -4.81 -3.89
N ILE A 115 1.91 -5.01 -3.37
CA ILE A 115 2.26 -6.17 -2.57
C ILE A 115 2.98 -5.79 -1.27
N ALA A 116 2.95 -6.71 -0.30
CA ALA A 116 3.71 -6.66 0.93
C ALA A 116 4.88 -7.66 0.91
N GLY A 117 5.97 -7.29 1.57
CA GLY A 117 7.11 -8.16 1.84
C GLY A 117 7.68 -7.94 3.24
N TYR A 118 8.28 -8.98 3.80
CA TYR A 118 9.04 -8.88 5.03
C TYR A 118 10.39 -8.23 4.77
N ARG A 119 10.81 -7.35 5.69
CA ARG A 119 12.14 -6.77 5.68
C ARG A 119 13.02 -7.53 6.66
N SER A 120 14.08 -8.13 6.15
CA SER A 120 15.10 -8.79 6.97
C SER A 120 16.23 -7.82 7.33
N ALA A 121 17.00 -8.15 8.37
CA ALA A 121 18.15 -7.34 8.79
C ALA A 121 19.29 -7.32 7.75
N GLY A 122 19.36 -8.34 6.89
CA GLY A 122 20.41 -8.52 5.88
C GLY A 122 20.11 -7.91 4.51
N GLU A 123 19.28 -6.88 4.43
CA GLU A 123 18.93 -6.21 3.17
C GLU A 123 18.37 -7.19 2.12
N GLU A 124 17.35 -7.94 2.52
CA GLU A 124 16.53 -8.76 1.61
C GLU A 124 15.06 -8.46 1.88
N ILE A 125 14.26 -8.45 0.80
CA ILE A 125 12.81 -8.36 0.87
C ILE A 125 12.22 -9.72 0.50
N GLU A 126 11.59 -10.37 1.47
CA GLU A 126 10.86 -11.62 1.27
C GLU A 126 9.39 -11.29 1.00
N TRP A 127 8.96 -11.33 -0.25
CA TRP A 127 7.58 -11.02 -0.63
C TRP A 127 6.58 -12.03 -0.07
N CYS A 128 5.57 -11.56 0.66
CA CYS A 128 4.65 -12.40 1.41
C CYS A 128 3.19 -12.33 0.91
N THR A 129 2.88 -11.41 -0.01
CA THR A 129 1.61 -11.41 -0.77
C THR A 129 1.91 -11.55 -2.26
N GLN A 130 0.99 -12.13 -3.02
CA GLN A 130 1.11 -12.23 -4.47
C GLN A 130 0.24 -11.19 -5.19
N PRO A 131 0.71 -10.63 -6.32
CA PRO A 131 -0.10 -9.71 -7.10
C PRO A 131 -1.19 -10.48 -7.86
N HIS A 132 -2.36 -9.85 -8.04
CA HIS A 132 -3.48 -10.38 -8.81
C HIS A 132 -3.28 -10.18 -10.31
N THR A 133 -2.24 -10.81 -10.86
CA THR A 133 -1.94 -10.80 -12.29
C THR A 133 -2.49 -12.04 -12.98
N LEU A 134 -2.68 -11.97 -14.31
CA LEU A 134 -3.09 -13.12 -15.11
C LEU A 134 -2.05 -14.24 -15.05
N ALA A 135 -0.76 -13.89 -15.03
CA ALA A 135 0.31 -14.87 -14.90
C ALA A 135 0.19 -15.66 -13.58
N ASN A 136 -0.06 -14.96 -12.48
CA ASN A 136 -0.23 -15.59 -11.17
C ASN A 136 -1.56 -16.33 -11.00
N SER A 137 -2.60 -15.98 -11.77
CA SER A 137 -3.87 -16.73 -11.75
C SER A 137 -3.78 -18.12 -12.38
N LEU A 138 -2.71 -18.41 -13.14
CA LEU A 138 -2.51 -19.69 -13.84
C LEU A 138 -1.57 -20.64 -13.09
N ALA A 139 -0.66 -20.10 -12.27
CA ALA A 139 0.28 -20.84 -11.44
C ALA A 139 0.85 -19.93 -10.35
N ASP A 140 1.31 -20.50 -9.23
CA ASP A 140 2.07 -19.77 -8.22
C ASP A 140 3.45 -19.42 -8.76
N VAL A 141 3.58 -18.23 -9.36
CA VAL A 141 4.82 -17.77 -10.00
C VAL A 141 5.62 -16.93 -8.99
N PRO A 142 6.91 -17.24 -8.73
CA PRO A 142 7.75 -16.42 -7.86
C PRO A 142 7.85 -14.96 -8.34
N ILE A 143 7.87 -14.01 -7.40
CA ILE A 143 7.90 -12.57 -7.70
C ILE A 143 9.02 -12.16 -8.67
N PRO A 144 10.28 -12.65 -8.54
CA PRO A 144 11.33 -12.33 -9.52
C PRO A 144 11.01 -12.79 -10.95
N GLN A 145 10.29 -13.91 -11.09
CA GLN A 145 9.85 -14.41 -12.40
C GLN A 145 8.66 -13.61 -12.94
N LEU A 146 7.72 -13.22 -12.06
CA LEU A 146 6.63 -12.31 -12.43
C LEU A 146 7.16 -10.95 -12.87
N ALA A 147 8.15 -10.40 -12.18
CA ALA A 147 8.77 -9.12 -12.54
C ALA A 147 9.34 -9.15 -13.97
N ALA A 148 9.90 -10.27 -14.41
CA ALA A 148 10.40 -10.44 -15.78
C ALA A 148 9.30 -10.76 -16.82
N SER A 149 8.06 -11.03 -16.40
CA SER A 149 6.99 -11.48 -17.29
C SER A 149 6.36 -10.31 -18.06
N PRO A 150 6.17 -10.44 -19.39
CA PRO A 150 5.42 -9.45 -20.17
C PRO A 150 3.93 -9.42 -19.81
N MET A 151 3.44 -10.41 -19.05
CA MET A 151 2.04 -10.49 -18.61
C MET A 151 1.82 -9.90 -17.21
N ARG A 152 2.87 -9.33 -16.57
CA ARG A 152 2.77 -8.82 -15.19
C ARG A 152 1.73 -7.70 -15.05
N ASN A 153 1.59 -6.83 -16.06
CA ASN A 153 0.63 -5.72 -16.06
C ASN A 153 -0.82 -6.15 -16.39
N ARG A 154 -1.11 -7.46 -16.57
CA ARG A 154 -2.46 -7.97 -16.85
C ARG A 154 -3.19 -8.25 -15.54
N ILE A 155 -3.76 -7.22 -14.93
CA ILE A 155 -4.41 -7.32 -13.62
C ILE A 155 -5.80 -7.94 -13.70
N THR A 156 -6.06 -8.94 -12.87
CA THR A 156 -7.33 -9.70 -12.84
C THR A 156 -8.30 -9.16 -11.79
N ARG A 157 -7.78 -8.65 -10.67
CA ARG A 157 -8.54 -8.03 -9.57
C ARG A 157 -7.93 -6.69 -9.20
N CYS A 158 -8.75 -5.65 -9.09
CA CYS A 158 -8.36 -4.34 -8.56
C CYS A 158 -9.63 -3.56 -8.18
N PHE A 159 -9.48 -2.44 -7.48
CA PHE A 159 -10.62 -1.55 -7.28
C PHE A 159 -10.90 -0.82 -8.59
N ARG A 160 -12.10 -1.00 -9.16
CA ARG A 160 -12.45 -0.47 -10.49
C ARG A 160 -13.91 -0.08 -10.60
N TRP A 161 -14.21 0.73 -11.60
CA TRP A 161 -15.56 1.21 -11.92
C TRP A 161 -16.61 0.11 -12.21
N ARG A 162 -16.19 -1.14 -12.47
CA ARG A 162 -17.05 -2.28 -12.81
C ARG A 162 -17.75 -2.85 -11.57
N GLU A 163 -17.82 -4.16 -11.43
CA GLU A 163 -18.36 -4.81 -10.24
C GLU A 163 -17.37 -4.67 -9.08
N PHE A 164 -17.92 -4.58 -7.87
CA PHE A 164 -17.11 -4.59 -6.67
C PHE A 164 -16.59 -6.01 -6.39
N GLU A 165 -15.28 -6.11 -6.22
CA GLU A 165 -14.60 -7.33 -5.79
C GLU A 165 -14.02 -7.12 -4.39
N PRO A 166 -14.24 -8.04 -3.44
CA PRO A 166 -13.61 -7.97 -2.14
C PRO A 166 -12.08 -7.99 -2.21
N LEU A 167 -11.44 -7.28 -1.28
CA LEU A 167 -10.00 -7.37 -1.05
C LEU A 167 -9.66 -8.76 -0.53
N GLU A 168 -8.54 -9.31 -1.02
CA GLU A 168 -7.97 -10.55 -0.53
C GLU A 168 -7.31 -10.28 0.83
N HIS A 169 -7.52 -11.19 1.80
CA HIS A 169 -7.03 -11.06 3.16
C HIS A 169 -5.89 -12.03 3.42
N ALA A 170 -4.83 -11.55 4.07
CA ALA A 170 -3.73 -12.35 4.58
C ALA A 170 -3.35 -11.92 6.01
N GLU A 171 -2.84 -12.85 6.79
CA GLU A 171 -2.20 -12.57 8.08
C GLU A 171 -0.68 -12.70 7.94
N LEU A 172 0.05 -11.62 8.22
CA LEU A 172 1.50 -11.58 8.05
C LEU A 172 2.19 -11.80 9.41
N LEU A 173 2.88 -12.93 9.54
CA LEU A 173 3.64 -13.28 10.73
C LEU A 173 5.02 -12.62 10.70
N CYS A 174 5.14 -11.47 11.34
CA CYS A 174 6.35 -10.65 11.30
C CYS A 174 7.48 -11.10 12.26
N THR A 175 7.32 -12.25 12.93
CA THR A 175 8.28 -12.75 13.92
C THR A 175 9.63 -13.02 13.27
N GLY A 176 10.69 -12.39 13.79
CA GLY A 176 12.06 -12.55 13.26
C GLY A 176 12.44 -11.56 12.14
N HIS A 177 11.49 -10.73 11.68
CA HIS A 177 11.74 -9.68 10.70
C HIS A 177 11.86 -8.31 11.38
N VAL A 178 12.58 -7.38 10.76
CA VAL A 178 12.75 -6.01 11.30
C VAL A 178 11.61 -5.08 10.91
N GLY A 179 10.72 -5.52 10.03
CA GLY A 179 9.67 -4.69 9.46
C GLY A 179 8.92 -5.32 8.29
N LEU A 180 8.08 -4.49 7.68
CA LEU A 180 7.38 -4.76 6.44
C LEU A 180 7.75 -3.72 5.37
N VAL A 181 7.52 -4.08 4.12
CA VAL A 181 7.58 -3.21 2.95
C VAL A 181 6.25 -3.34 2.22
N LEU A 182 5.62 -2.22 1.87
CA LEU A 182 4.47 -2.17 0.96
C LEU A 182 4.90 -1.46 -0.31
N ALA A 183 4.65 -2.04 -1.47
CA ALA A 183 5.25 -1.57 -2.73
C ALA A 183 4.25 -1.58 -3.90
N THR A 184 4.39 -0.61 -4.79
CA THR A 184 3.76 -0.59 -6.12
C THR A 184 4.61 -1.38 -7.12
N ASP A 185 4.08 -1.69 -8.31
CA ASP A 185 4.78 -2.53 -9.28
C ASP A 185 6.05 -1.86 -9.86
N GLY A 186 6.04 -0.53 -9.96
CA GLY A 186 7.22 0.26 -10.30
C GLY A 186 8.38 0.07 -9.32
N PHE A 187 8.11 -0.31 -8.06
CA PHE A 187 9.14 -0.68 -7.09
C PHE A 187 9.56 -2.15 -7.22
N TRP A 188 8.64 -3.09 -6.98
CA TRP A 188 9.03 -4.51 -6.85
C TRP A 188 9.37 -5.17 -8.19
N ALA A 189 8.81 -4.70 -9.29
CA ALA A 189 9.08 -5.20 -10.64
C ALA A 189 9.97 -4.25 -11.45
N GLY A 190 9.95 -2.95 -11.14
CA GLY A 190 10.65 -1.91 -11.91
C GLY A 190 12.09 -1.65 -11.48
N LEU A 191 12.48 -2.05 -10.27
CA LEU A 191 13.82 -1.81 -9.71
C LEU A 191 14.61 -3.10 -9.50
N SER A 192 15.94 -3.00 -9.62
CA SER A 192 16.84 -4.05 -9.12
C SER A 192 16.86 -4.08 -7.60
N ASP A 193 17.26 -5.19 -6.98
CA ASP A 193 17.33 -5.30 -5.51
C ASP A 193 18.17 -4.17 -4.89
N ALA A 194 19.32 -3.84 -5.50
CA ALA A 194 20.16 -2.73 -5.05
C ALA A 194 19.42 -1.39 -5.08
N ASP A 195 18.64 -1.14 -6.13
CA ASP A 195 17.86 0.08 -6.30
C ASP A 195 16.68 0.16 -5.32
N GLN A 196 16.05 -0.98 -5.03
CA GLN A 196 15.03 -1.09 -3.99
C GLN A 196 15.58 -0.67 -2.63
N PHE A 197 16.79 -1.10 -2.26
CA PHE A 197 17.42 -0.70 -0.99
C PHE A 197 17.85 0.76 -0.96
N ARG A 198 18.40 1.27 -2.07
CA ARG A 198 18.73 2.70 -2.19
C ARG A 198 17.50 3.57 -1.98
N MET A 199 16.36 3.20 -2.59
CA MET A 199 15.10 3.89 -2.37
C MET A 199 14.65 3.83 -0.91
N LEU A 200 14.67 2.64 -0.29
CA LEU A 200 14.30 2.45 1.11
C LEU A 200 15.22 3.22 2.08
N ALA A 201 16.44 3.54 1.67
CA ALA A 201 17.36 4.40 2.40
C ALA A 201 17.08 5.91 2.19
N GLY A 202 16.20 6.26 1.25
CA GLY A 202 15.85 7.64 0.89
C GLY A 202 16.82 8.28 -0.10
N GLU A 203 17.59 7.47 -0.83
CA GLU A 203 18.46 7.98 -1.89
C GLU A 203 17.62 8.36 -3.12
N ALA A 204 17.93 9.51 -3.71
CA ALA A 204 17.26 9.97 -4.92
C ALA A 204 17.54 9.01 -6.08
N GLN A 205 16.47 8.55 -6.73
CA GLN A 205 16.56 7.72 -7.91
C GLN A 205 16.12 8.48 -9.15
N THR A 206 16.92 8.41 -10.20
CA THR A 206 16.49 8.76 -11.55
C THR A 206 16.11 7.46 -12.25
N GLY A 207 14.81 7.28 -12.47
CA GLY A 207 14.29 6.14 -13.20
C GLY A 207 14.77 6.10 -14.66
N PRO A 208 14.91 4.91 -15.28
CA PRO A 208 15.04 4.83 -16.72
C PRO A 208 13.81 5.44 -17.43
N PRO A 209 13.97 5.93 -18.69
CA PRO A 209 12.84 6.40 -19.47
C PRO A 209 11.79 5.28 -19.66
N ASN A 210 10.50 5.66 -19.68
CA ASN A 210 9.32 4.78 -19.71
C ASN A 210 9.10 3.92 -18.45
N GLN A 211 9.63 4.33 -17.30
CA GLN A 211 9.25 3.73 -16.02
C GLN A 211 7.87 4.23 -15.57
N ASP A 212 7.09 3.34 -14.95
CA ASP A 212 5.87 3.71 -14.24
C ASP A 212 6.19 4.50 -12.95
N ASP A 213 5.16 5.00 -12.28
CA ASP A 213 5.34 5.54 -10.93
C ASP A 213 5.93 4.47 -10.01
N CYS A 214 6.84 4.88 -9.12
CA CYS A 214 7.60 3.96 -8.29
C CYS A 214 7.49 4.40 -6.84
N SER A 215 6.84 3.58 -6.01
CA SER A 215 6.61 3.93 -4.62
C SER A 215 6.70 2.77 -3.66
N VAL A 216 7.14 3.09 -2.44
CA VAL A 216 7.34 2.13 -1.37
C VAL A 216 7.13 2.76 -0.01
N LEU A 217 6.42 2.04 0.87
CA LEU A 217 6.35 2.33 2.29
C LEU A 217 7.17 1.28 3.05
N GLY A 218 8.28 1.71 3.64
CA GLY A 218 9.00 0.92 4.63
C GLY A 218 8.39 1.10 6.02
N ILE A 219 8.04 0.00 6.68
CA ILE A 219 7.51 -0.03 8.05
C ILE A 219 8.53 -0.78 8.92
N ARG A 220 9.26 -0.06 9.78
CA ARG A 220 10.24 -0.68 10.69
C ARG A 220 9.65 -0.83 12.08
N PHE A 221 9.79 -2.02 12.65
CA PHE A 221 9.46 -2.29 14.06
C PHE A 221 10.64 -1.87 14.93
N THR A 222 10.38 -1.05 15.94
CA THR A 222 11.43 -0.60 16.86
C THR A 222 11.08 -0.88 18.31
N ASP A 223 12.10 -1.22 19.09
CA ASP A 223 12.00 -1.43 20.54
C ASP A 223 11.82 -0.11 21.32
N ALA A 224 11.86 1.04 20.62
CA ALA A 224 11.65 2.33 21.23
C ALA A 224 10.27 2.41 21.91
N THR A 225 10.25 3.00 23.10
CA THR A 225 9.04 3.28 23.85
C THR A 225 8.40 4.58 23.32
N GLY A 226 7.12 4.51 22.98
CA GLY A 226 6.38 5.63 22.39
C GLY A 226 5.19 5.13 21.60
N SER A 227 4.08 5.87 21.63
CA SER A 227 2.83 5.49 20.98
C SER A 227 2.65 6.09 19.58
N ALA A 228 3.43 7.12 19.22
CA ALA A 228 3.34 7.76 17.90
C ALA A 228 4.43 7.22 16.97
N PRO A 229 4.12 6.86 15.71
CA PRO A 229 5.13 6.52 14.72
C PRO A 229 6.16 7.64 14.48
N LEU A 230 7.34 7.28 14.00
CA LEU A 230 8.29 8.25 13.43
C LEU A 230 8.12 8.25 11.92
N PHE A 231 7.86 9.41 11.33
CA PHE A 231 7.74 9.56 9.88
C PHE A 231 9.09 9.97 9.28
N ARG A 232 9.46 9.34 8.17
CA ARG A 232 10.62 9.64 7.33
C ARG A 232 10.21 9.62 5.86
N GLY A 233 11.07 10.20 5.03
CA GLY A 233 10.90 10.24 3.59
C GLY A 233 10.14 11.46 3.10
N THR A 234 9.37 11.27 2.04
CA THR A 234 8.69 12.36 1.34
C THR A 234 7.29 12.61 1.90
N TRP A 235 6.80 13.83 1.74
CA TRP A 235 5.41 14.21 2.03
C TRP A 235 4.53 14.26 0.78
N GLU A 236 5.12 14.02 -0.39
CA GLU A 236 4.41 13.95 -1.66
C GLU A 236 3.53 12.69 -1.69
N ASN A 237 2.31 12.85 -2.21
CA ASN A 237 1.31 11.79 -2.32
C ASN A 237 1.08 10.98 -1.02
N LEU A 238 1.24 11.65 0.12
CA LEU A 238 1.07 11.08 1.45
C LEU A 238 -0.08 11.78 2.18
N TYR A 239 -1.04 10.99 2.67
CA TYR A 239 -2.09 11.45 3.56
C TYR A 239 -1.96 10.78 4.92
N VAL A 240 -1.87 11.59 5.99
CA VAL A 240 -1.74 11.10 7.37
C VAL A 240 -2.83 11.68 8.23
N VAL A 241 -3.60 10.82 8.91
CA VAL A 241 -4.51 11.20 9.98
C VAL A 241 -3.79 11.00 11.31
N PRO A 242 -3.32 12.08 11.96
CA PRO A 242 -2.58 11.97 13.21
C PRO A 242 -3.52 11.69 14.38
N ARG A 243 -2.96 11.13 15.45
CA ARG A 243 -3.65 10.84 16.72
C ARG A 243 -4.41 12.05 17.29
N GLU A 244 -3.91 13.26 17.10
CA GLU A 244 -4.46 14.49 17.70
C GLU A 244 -5.75 14.99 17.00
N ALA A 245 -5.97 14.60 15.74
CA ALA A 245 -7.18 14.94 14.99
C ALA A 245 -8.41 14.10 15.42
N MET A 246 -8.23 13.16 16.36
CA MET A 246 -9.22 12.14 16.74
C MET A 246 -9.97 12.44 18.05
N GLN A 247 -10.08 13.70 18.47
CA GLN A 247 -11.03 14.04 19.54
C GLN A 247 -12.46 13.87 18.99
N PRO A 248 -13.36 13.15 19.70
CA PRO A 248 -14.75 13.12 19.29
C PRO A 248 -15.30 14.55 19.32
N ALA A 249 -16.08 14.91 18.30
CA ALA A 249 -16.92 16.09 18.39
C ALA A 249 -17.81 15.91 19.63
N VAL A 250 -17.49 16.67 20.69
CA VAL A 250 -18.36 16.77 21.86
C VAL A 250 -19.60 17.52 21.39
N GLY A 251 -20.68 16.78 21.22
CA GLY A 251 -22.03 17.28 20.92
C GLY A 251 -23.04 16.45 21.68
#